data_AF-X1M544-F1
#
_entry.id   AF-X1M544-F1
#
_cell.length_a   1.000
_cell.length_b   1.000
_cell.length_c   1.000
_cell.angle_alpha   90.00
_cell.angle_beta   90.00
_cell.angle_gamma   90.00
#
_symmetry.space_group_name_H-M   'P 1'
#
loop_
_entity.id
_entity.type
_entity.pdbx_description
1 polymer ?
#
loop_
_entity_poly.entity_id
_entity_poly.type
_entity_poly.pdbx_seq_one_letter_code
_entity_poly.pdbx_strand_id
1 'polypeptide(L)'
;MRGSRNAYFKNPCFITAKETITPLTLEENAAEVLLALAEKDLPCLILPMPISGLTTPVSLFSTIIIGNAEILGTAAAIKAEFPKARVHGGSIAGSMDMSIGTPNFATPEATLEDMG
;
A
#
# COMPACT_ATOMS: atom_id res chain seq x y z
N MET A 1 19.71 16.61 4.56
CA MET A 1 19.27 16.07 3.25
C MET A 1 20.52 15.75 2.42
N ARG A 2 20.50 14.81 1.47
CA ARG A 2 21.68 14.16 0.82
C ARG A 2 22.73 15.07 0.12
N GLY A 3 22.75 16.38 0.35
CA GLY A 3 23.78 17.33 -0.09
C GLY A 3 23.63 17.78 -1.54
N SER A 4 23.08 16.95 -2.43
CA SER A 4 22.72 17.31 -3.80
C SER A 4 21.57 16.47 -4.33
N ARG A 5 20.96 16.91 -5.43
CA ARG A 5 19.91 16.16 -6.15
C ARG A 5 20.41 14.81 -6.65
N ASN A 6 21.64 14.75 -7.17
CA ASN A 6 22.22 13.51 -7.68
C ASN A 6 22.48 12.49 -6.56
N ALA A 7 22.99 12.96 -5.41
CA ALA A 7 23.20 12.12 -4.24
C ALA A 7 21.87 11.58 -3.66
N TYR A 8 20.77 12.33 -3.81
CA TYR A 8 19.44 11.83 -3.45
C TYR A 8 19.00 10.69 -4.36
N PHE A 9 19.09 10.82 -5.68
CA PHE A 9 18.68 9.72 -6.58
C PHE A 9 19.52 8.45 -6.40
N LYS A 10 20.81 8.59 -6.08
CA LYS A 10 21.67 7.43 -5.76
C LYS A 10 21.27 6.74 -4.45
N ASN A 11 20.74 7.47 -3.47
CA ASN A 11 20.30 6.91 -2.19
C ASN A 11 19.11 7.70 -1.60
N PRO A 12 17.88 7.44 -2.07
CA PRO A 12 16.69 8.18 -1.67
C PRO A 12 16.46 8.10 -0.16
N CYS A 13 16.10 9.23 0.46
CA CYS A 13 15.81 9.32 1.90
C CYS A 13 14.44 9.94 2.21
N PHE A 14 13.67 10.28 1.17
CA PHE A 14 12.29 10.74 1.27
C PHE A 14 11.49 9.93 0.29
N ILE A 15 10.56 9.13 0.78
CA ILE A 15 9.72 8.26 -0.02
C ILE A 15 8.32 8.42 0.57
N THR A 16 7.32 8.61 -0.29
CA THR A 16 5.92 8.55 0.13
C THR A 16 5.41 7.15 -0.11
N ALA A 17 4.60 6.65 0.81
CA ALA A 17 3.71 5.55 0.50
C ALA A 17 2.50 6.08 -0.28
N LYS A 18 1.87 5.20 -1.04
CA LYS A 18 0.52 5.40 -1.56
C LYS A 18 -0.36 4.22 -1.23
N GLU A 19 -1.53 4.54 -0.75
CA GLU A 19 -2.56 3.62 -0.36
C GLU A 19 -3.51 3.40 -1.54
N THR A 20 -4.03 2.18 -1.66
CA THR A 20 -5.27 1.96 -2.38
C THR A 20 -6.45 2.33 -1.49
N ILE A 21 -7.57 2.66 -2.11
CA ILE A 21 -8.86 2.78 -1.43
C ILE A 21 -9.46 1.38 -1.41
N THR A 22 -9.34 0.71 -0.26
CA THR A 22 -9.94 -0.61 -0.08
C THR A 22 -11.47 -0.51 -0.08
N PRO A 23 -12.18 -1.35 -0.86
CA PRO A 23 -11.68 -2.48 -1.65
C PRO A 23 -11.31 -2.17 -3.11
N LEU A 24 -10.14 -2.67 -3.52
CA LEU A 24 -9.69 -2.90 -4.90
C LEU A 24 -9.69 -1.66 -5.80
N THR A 25 -9.47 -0.47 -5.23
CA THR A 25 -9.50 0.78 -5.98
C THR A 25 -8.18 1.53 -5.83
N LEU A 26 -7.56 1.89 -6.96
CA LEU A 26 -6.45 2.83 -6.99
C LEU A 26 -6.96 4.17 -7.54
N GLU A 27 -6.90 5.22 -6.72
CA GLU A 27 -7.29 6.56 -7.13
C GLU A 27 -6.28 7.14 -8.13
N GLU A 28 -6.77 7.95 -9.07
CA GLU A 28 -5.97 8.62 -10.11
C GLU A 28 -4.80 9.43 -9.51
N ASN A 29 -5.04 10.25 -8.49
CA ASN A 29 -3.99 11.03 -7.84
C ASN A 29 -2.88 10.14 -7.24
N ALA A 30 -3.25 9.00 -6.64
CA ALA A 30 -2.30 8.05 -6.10
C ALA A 30 -1.49 7.38 -7.21
N ALA A 31 -2.16 6.98 -8.31
CA ALA A 31 -1.53 6.42 -9.49
C ALA A 31 -0.54 7.39 -10.14
N GLU A 32 -0.91 8.66 -10.31
CA GLU A 32 -0.04 9.70 -10.87
C GLU A 32 1.24 9.88 -10.03
N VAL A 33 1.12 9.90 -8.70
CA VAL A 33 2.29 9.99 -7.83
C VAL A 33 3.19 8.75 -8.00
N LEU A 34 2.62 7.55 -8.04
CA LEU A 34 3.38 6.32 -8.22
C LEU A 34 4.12 6.29 -9.56
N LEU A 35 3.44 6.67 -10.65
CA LEU A 35 4.06 6.76 -11.98
C LEU A 35 5.16 7.83 -12.02
N ALA A 36 4.94 8.98 -11.39
CA ALA A 36 5.94 10.05 -11.31
C ALA A 36 7.18 9.66 -10.46
N LEU A 37 7.02 8.77 -9.48
CA LEU A 37 8.14 8.18 -8.74
C LEU A 37 8.87 7.13 -9.59
N ALA A 38 8.13 6.25 -10.26
CA ALA A 38 8.66 5.19 -11.10
C ALA A 38 9.50 5.75 -12.27
N GLU A 39 9.01 6.80 -12.94
CA GLU A 39 9.74 7.52 -14.00
C GLU A 39 11.12 8.01 -13.55
N LYS A 40 11.26 8.36 -12.26
CA LYS A 40 12.49 8.90 -11.66
C LYS A 40 13.34 7.84 -10.95
N ASP A 41 13.02 6.56 -11.14
CA ASP A 41 13.65 5.41 -10.44
C ASP A 41 13.63 5.55 -8.90
N LEU A 42 12.59 6.20 -8.38
CA LEU A 42 12.34 6.30 -6.95
C LEU A 42 11.50 5.11 -6.47
N PRO A 43 11.67 4.66 -5.21
CA PRO A 43 10.86 3.59 -4.66
C PRO A 43 9.38 3.94 -4.65
N CYS A 44 8.57 3.01 -5.15
CA CYS A 44 7.11 3.07 -5.11
C CYS A 44 6.64 2.14 -4.00
N LEU A 45 6.16 2.71 -2.89
CA LEU A 45 5.69 1.95 -1.73
C LEU A 45 4.16 1.93 -1.73
N ILE A 46 3.58 0.72 -1.78
CA ILE A 46 2.14 0.47 -1.84
C ILE A 46 1.70 -0.07 -0.48
N LEU A 47 0.82 0.65 0.21
CA LEU A 47 0.35 0.31 1.56
C LEU A 47 -1.19 0.38 1.64
N PRO A 48 -1.93 -0.63 1.13
CA PRO A 48 -3.36 -0.75 1.41
C PRO A 48 -3.67 -0.76 2.91
N MET A 49 -4.88 -0.33 3.24
CA MET A 49 -5.42 -0.33 4.61
C MET A 49 -6.74 -1.10 4.67
N PRO A 50 -6.71 -2.43 4.51
CA PRO A 50 -7.91 -3.24 4.54
C PRO A 50 -8.42 -3.40 5.97
N ILE A 51 -9.72 -3.20 6.18
CA ILE A 51 -10.35 -3.23 7.49
C ILE A 51 -11.40 -4.34 7.54
N SER A 52 -11.10 -5.40 8.29
CA SER A 52 -11.96 -6.57 8.45
C SER A 52 -13.30 -6.17 9.04
N GLY A 53 -14.39 -6.47 8.34
CA GLY A 53 -15.75 -6.13 8.75
C GLY A 53 -16.20 -4.71 8.36
N LEU A 54 -15.36 -3.95 7.66
CA LEU A 54 -15.68 -2.60 7.18
C LEU A 54 -15.43 -2.45 5.67
N THR A 55 -14.16 -2.47 5.24
CA THR A 55 -13.77 -2.37 3.82
C THR A 55 -13.47 -3.73 3.19
N THR A 56 -13.32 -4.77 4.02
CA THR A 56 -13.25 -6.18 3.62
C THR A 56 -14.27 -7.01 4.41
N PRO A 57 -14.63 -8.22 3.95
CA PRO A 57 -15.38 -9.17 4.78
C PRO A 57 -14.69 -9.42 6.12
N VAL A 58 -15.44 -9.77 7.16
CA VAL A 58 -14.93 -9.94 8.54
C VAL A 58 -13.91 -11.10 8.72
N SER A 59 -13.66 -11.88 7.67
CA SER A 59 -12.72 -13.00 7.71
C SER A 59 -11.29 -12.52 7.48
N LEU A 60 -10.37 -12.92 8.37
CA LEU A 60 -8.93 -12.68 8.28
C LEU A 60 -8.36 -12.97 6.88
N PHE A 61 -8.68 -14.15 6.33
CA PHE A 61 -8.19 -14.57 5.02
C PHE A 61 -8.69 -13.65 3.90
N SER A 62 -9.92 -13.14 4.02
CA SER A 62 -10.47 -12.23 3.03
C SER A 62 -9.73 -10.89 3.06
N THR A 63 -9.42 -10.36 4.25
CA THR A 63 -8.61 -9.14 4.40
C THR A 63 -7.23 -9.31 3.77
N ILE A 64 -6.52 -10.41 4.08
CA ILE A 64 -5.19 -10.72 3.52
C ILE A 64 -5.24 -10.82 1.99
N ILE A 65 -6.21 -11.57 1.45
CA ILE A 65 -6.33 -11.76 0.00
C ILE A 65 -6.59 -10.43 -0.70
N ILE A 66 -7.47 -9.59 -0.15
CA ILE A 66 -7.80 -8.29 -0.74
C ILE A 66 -6.59 -7.37 -0.68
N GLY A 67 -5.94 -7.22 0.48
CA GLY A 67 -4.75 -6.39 0.61
C GLY A 67 -3.63 -6.80 -0.36
N ASN A 68 -3.37 -8.11 -0.47
CA ASN A 68 -2.40 -8.62 -1.45
C ASN A 68 -2.83 -8.37 -2.90
N ALA A 69 -4.12 -8.50 -3.23
CA ALA A 69 -4.62 -8.20 -4.56
C ALA A 69 -4.42 -6.72 -4.94
N GLU A 70 -4.60 -5.80 -3.98
CA GLU A 70 -4.36 -4.37 -4.18
C GLU A 70 -2.89 -4.06 -4.43
N ILE A 71 -1.99 -4.67 -3.65
CA ILE A 71 -0.54 -4.53 -3.82
C ILE A 71 -0.12 -5.06 -5.19
N LEU A 72 -0.53 -6.27 -5.55
CA LEU A 72 -0.15 -6.91 -6.81
C LEU A 72 -0.74 -6.19 -8.02
N GLY A 73 -2.00 -5.77 -7.95
CA GLY A 73 -2.65 -5.02 -9.02
C GLY A 73 -1.95 -3.69 -9.29
N THR A 74 -1.64 -2.94 -8.23
CA THR A 74 -0.93 -1.66 -8.33
C THR A 74 0.51 -1.87 -8.84
N ALA A 75 1.23 -2.86 -8.30
CA ALA A 75 2.59 -3.18 -8.73
C ALA A 75 2.63 -3.59 -10.21
N ALA A 76 1.65 -4.39 -10.67
CA ALA A 76 1.51 -4.78 -12.06
C ALA A 76 1.25 -3.56 -12.97
N ALA A 77 0.36 -2.66 -12.57
CA ALA A 77 0.07 -1.43 -13.32
C ALA A 77 1.32 -0.54 -13.48
N ILE A 78 2.07 -0.32 -12.40
CA ILE A 78 3.33 0.46 -12.46
C ILE A 78 4.34 -0.23 -13.39
N LYS A 79 4.52 -1.55 -13.26
CA LYS A 79 5.50 -2.30 -14.06
C LYS A 79 5.11 -2.46 -15.52
N ALA A 80 3.83 -2.33 -15.87
CA ALA A 80 3.38 -2.32 -17.25
C ALA A 80 3.98 -1.13 -18.02
N GLU A 81 4.04 0.04 -17.38
CA GLU A 81 4.65 1.25 -17.96
C GLU A 81 6.17 1.31 -17.71
N PHE A 82 6.61 0.96 -16.50
CA PHE A 82 8.00 1.03 -16.08
C PHE A 82 8.51 -0.34 -15.58
N PRO A 83 8.94 -1.26 -16.46
CA PRO A 83 9.28 -2.64 -16.09
C PRO A 83 10.35 -2.77 -14.99
N LYS A 84 11.27 -1.81 -14.92
CA LYS A 84 12.38 -1.77 -13.95
C LYS A 84 12.04 -1.03 -12.65
N ALA A 85 10.82 -0.50 -12.50
CA ALA A 85 10.42 0.26 -11.32
C ALA A 85 10.58 -0.55 -10.03
N ARG A 86 11.06 0.14 -8.99
CA ARG A 86 11.32 -0.38 -7.65
C ARG A 86 10.04 -0.33 -6.80
N VAL A 87 9.21 -1.35 -6.92
CA VAL A 87 7.95 -1.48 -6.18
C VAL A 87 8.14 -2.29 -4.89
N HIS A 88 7.54 -1.84 -3.80
CA HIS A 88 7.49 -2.55 -2.52
C HIS A 88 6.06 -2.50 -2.01
N GLY A 89 5.60 -3.60 -1.43
CA GLY A 89 4.28 -3.72 -0.81
C GLY A 89 4.40 -3.92 0.70
N GLY A 90 3.38 -3.48 1.41
CA GLY A 90 3.12 -3.81 2.80
C GLY A 90 1.64 -3.60 3.09
N SER A 91 1.19 -3.97 4.28
CA SER A 91 -0.20 -3.79 4.72
C SER A 91 -0.24 -2.95 6.00
N ILE A 92 -1.33 -2.23 6.18
CA ILE A 92 -1.73 -1.62 7.44
C ILE A 92 -3.17 -2.09 7.73
N ALA A 93 -3.31 -3.36 8.06
CA ALA A 93 -4.60 -4.00 8.26
C ALA A 93 -5.22 -3.54 9.59
N GLY A 94 -6.55 -3.55 9.63
CA GLY A 94 -7.30 -3.23 10.82
C GLY A 94 -8.52 -4.13 10.96
N SER A 95 -9.10 -4.13 12.14
CA SER A 95 -10.37 -4.80 12.40
C SER A 95 -11.40 -3.81 12.94
N MET A 96 -12.66 -3.97 12.56
CA MET A 96 -13.73 -3.13 13.10
C MET A 96 -14.06 -3.53 14.54
N ASP A 97 -14.05 -2.57 15.46
CA ASP A 97 -14.69 -2.74 16.76
C ASP A 97 -16.22 -2.75 16.56
N MET A 98 -16.84 -3.92 16.68
CA MET A 98 -18.27 -4.10 16.45
C MET A 98 -19.15 -3.38 17.48
N SER A 99 -18.62 -2.95 18.63
CA SER A 99 -19.39 -2.27 19.66
C SER A 99 -19.62 -0.78 19.35
N ILE A 100 -18.64 -0.15 18.68
CA ILE A 100 -18.65 1.29 18.38
C ILE A 100 -18.50 1.62 16.88
N GLY A 101 -18.28 0.62 16.04
CA GLY A 101 -18.20 0.75 14.58
C GLY A 101 -16.94 1.45 14.08
N THR A 102 -15.87 1.51 14.88
CA THR A 102 -14.62 2.21 14.52
C THR A 102 -13.51 1.23 14.18
N PRO A 103 -12.57 1.58 13.29
CA PRO A 103 -11.40 0.74 13.03
C PRO A 103 -10.46 0.67 14.24
N ASN A 104 -9.91 -0.51 14.49
CA ASN A 104 -8.90 -0.78 15.49
C ASN A 104 -7.73 -1.55 14.84
N PHE A 105 -6.54 -0.98 14.94
CA PHE A 105 -5.29 -1.48 14.34
C PHE A 105 -4.39 -2.21 15.36
N ALA A 106 -4.82 -2.29 16.62
CA ALA A 106 -4.06 -2.88 17.71
C ALA A 106 -4.66 -4.22 18.18
N THR A 107 -5.32 -4.93 17.27
CA THR A 107 -5.95 -6.23 17.55
C THR A 107 -5.05 -7.39 17.14
N PRO A 108 -5.23 -8.58 17.74
CA PRO A 108 -4.55 -9.79 17.28
C PRO A 108 -4.82 -10.09 15.80
N GLU A 109 -6.03 -9.82 15.34
CA GLU A 109 -6.47 -9.97 13.96
C GLU A 109 -5.65 -9.09 13.03
N ALA A 110 -5.56 -7.78 13.30
CA ALA A 110 -4.77 -6.84 12.51
C ALA A 110 -3.29 -7.26 12.43
N THR A 111 -2.73 -7.75 13.54
CA THR A 111 -1.34 -8.22 13.58
C THR A 111 -1.14 -9.44 12.67
N LEU A 112 -2.09 -10.38 12.64
CA LEU A 112 -2.02 -11.56 11.78
C LEU A 112 -2.22 -11.20 10.32
N GLU A 113 -3.12 -10.27 10.03
CA GLU A 113 -3.39 -9.78 8.67
C GLU A 113 -2.17 -9.08 8.07
N ASP A 114 -1.43 -8.30 8.86
CA ASP A 114 -0.20 -7.61 8.40
C ASP A 114 0.99 -8.56 8.16
N MET A 115 0.95 -9.77 8.72
CA MET A 115 1.96 -10.80 8.47
C MET A 115 1.69 -11.60 7.18
N GLY A 116 0.48 -11.51 6.63
CA GLY A 116 -0.04 -12.35 5.55
C GLY A 116 0.10 -11.79 4.14
#